data_AF-A0A9D7J6U7-F1
#
_entry.id   AF-A0A9D7J6U7-F1
#
_cell.length_a   1.000
_cell.length_b   1.000
_cell.length_c   1.000
_cell.angle_alpha   90.00
_cell.angle_beta   90.00
_cell.angle_gamma   90.00
#
_symmetry.space_group_name_H-M   'P 1'
#
loop_
_entity.id
_entity.type
_entity.pdbx_description
1 polymer ?
#
loop_
_entity_poly.entity_id
_entity_poly.type
_entity_poly.pdbx_seq_one_letter_code
_entity_poly.pdbx_strand_id
1 'polypeptide(L)'
;MDLTPEIRAAMYGHRSTRWAAVLLDDNDMLVRDLHEFTSGQLEQNRFREIRGGGSLDLVSPTGFAGIDWGRARIRIEQHLDGLDEPIPWGVYLPERPETVWEDEQGLALCSVTLMDKLAVPAQDCPAETYSVAEGANVVATVVSILAALGETRVAVTDSPLTMPAARSWPITGDDTSWLQVINDLLSVVGYMALWCDQDGIYRVSPHRPAGPGDDPAWVFEFGKRVR
;
A
#
# COMPACT_ATOMS: atom_id res chain seq x y z
N MET A 1 -14.22 10.15 6.23
CA MET A 1 -14.33 10.34 4.77
C MET A 1 -15.81 10.38 4.46
N ASP A 2 -16.35 11.53 4.07
CA ASP A 2 -17.75 11.64 3.66
C ASP A 2 -17.91 10.94 2.31
N LEU A 3 -18.66 9.83 2.30
CA LEU A 3 -19.02 9.13 1.07
C LEU A 3 -19.95 10.05 0.27
N THR A 4 -19.64 10.28 -1.00
CA THR A 4 -20.46 11.11 -1.88
C THR A 4 -21.88 10.53 -1.97
N PRO A 5 -22.89 11.36 -2.27
CA PRO A 5 -24.28 10.92 -2.44
C PRO A 5 -24.43 9.77 -3.46
N GLU A 6 -23.54 9.73 -4.45
CA GLU A 6 -23.46 8.68 -5.48
C GLU A 6 -23.03 7.33 -4.87
N ILE A 7 -21.99 7.33 -4.01
CA ILE A 7 -21.56 6.12 -3.27
C ILE A 7 -22.68 5.62 -2.36
N ARG A 8 -23.43 6.54 -1.75
CA ARG A 8 -24.56 6.20 -0.88
C ARG A 8 -25.72 5.58 -1.68
N ALA A 9 -26.00 6.06 -2.90
CA ALA A 9 -27.08 5.55 -3.74
C ALA A 9 -26.76 4.15 -4.30
N ALA A 10 -25.52 3.90 -4.71
CA ALA A 10 -25.05 2.59 -5.19
C ALA A 10 -25.20 1.47 -4.12
N MET A 11 -25.14 1.80 -2.83
CA MET A 11 -25.26 0.83 -1.75
C MET A 11 -26.68 0.30 -1.49
N TYR A 12 -27.74 0.97 -1.99
CA TYR A 12 -29.15 0.56 -1.75
C TYR A 12 -29.84 -0.14 -2.93
N GLY A 13 -29.15 -0.29 -4.07
CA GLY A 13 -29.62 -1.06 -5.23
C GLY A 13 -29.30 -2.55 -5.15
N HIS A 14 -29.79 -3.33 -6.12
CA HIS A 14 -29.32 -4.71 -6.35
C HIS A 14 -27.83 -4.65 -6.70
N ARG A 15 -26.96 -4.69 -5.69
CA ARG A 15 -25.52 -4.42 -5.81
C ARG A 15 -24.85 -5.61 -6.50
N SER A 16 -24.52 -5.48 -7.78
CA SER A 16 -23.44 -6.31 -8.34
C SER A 16 -22.11 -5.63 -7.99
N THR A 17 -21.14 -6.43 -7.55
CA THR A 17 -19.80 -5.97 -7.21
C THR A 17 -18.84 -6.78 -8.05
N ARG A 18 -17.95 -6.12 -8.77
CA ARG A 18 -16.91 -6.77 -9.56
C ARG A 18 -15.55 -6.35 -9.04
N TRP A 19 -14.68 -7.32 -8.86
CA TRP A 19 -13.28 -7.09 -8.51
C TRP A 19 -12.44 -7.08 -9.78
N ALA A 20 -11.43 -6.22 -9.80
CA ALA A 20 -10.46 -6.13 -10.87
C ALA A 20 -9.06 -6.02 -10.29
N ALA A 21 -8.07 -6.52 -11.04
CA ALA A 21 -6.67 -6.32 -10.77
C ALA A 21 -6.06 -5.59 -11.96
N VAL A 22 -5.20 -4.62 -11.66
CA VAL A 22 -4.59 -3.73 -12.64
C VAL A 22 -3.08 -3.78 -12.45
N LEU A 23 -2.36 -4.04 -13.55
CA LEU A 23 -0.90 -4.07 -13.58
C LEU A 23 -0.37 -2.63 -13.72
N LEU A 24 0.48 -2.25 -12.80
CA LEU A 24 1.20 -0.98 -12.79
C LEU A 24 2.71 -1.23 -12.94
N ASP A 25 3.43 -0.21 -13.37
CA ASP A 25 4.89 -0.18 -13.34
C ASP A 25 5.42 0.21 -11.95
N ASP A 26 6.74 0.34 -11.84
CA ASP A 26 7.42 0.72 -10.61
C ASP A 26 7.21 2.20 -10.20
N ASN A 27 6.54 3.00 -11.03
CA ASN A 27 6.14 4.37 -10.71
C ASN A 27 4.65 4.47 -10.36
N ASP A 28 3.96 3.33 -10.17
CA ASP A 28 2.50 3.21 -10.02
C ASP A 28 1.71 3.71 -11.24
N MET A 29 2.32 3.73 -12.43
CA MET A 29 1.62 4.10 -13.66
C MET A 29 0.93 2.89 -14.26
N LEU A 30 -0.28 3.09 -14.77
CA LEU A 30 -1.08 2.05 -15.42
C LEU A 30 -0.33 1.47 -16.63
N VAL A 31 -0.09 0.16 -16.59
CA VAL A 31 0.43 -0.60 -17.74
C VAL A 31 -0.73 -1.22 -18.50
N ARG A 32 -1.54 -2.03 -17.81
CA ARG A 32 -2.74 -2.69 -18.38
C ARG A 32 -3.62 -3.29 -17.30
N ASP A 33 -4.83 -3.66 -17.66
CA ASP A 33 -5.66 -4.54 -16.84
C ASP A 33 -5.05 -5.96 -16.80
N LEU A 34 -5.14 -6.60 -15.63
CA LEU A 34 -4.71 -7.98 -15.42
C LEU A 34 -5.91 -8.92 -15.62
N HIS A 35 -6.28 -9.17 -16.88
CA HIS A 35 -7.42 -10.03 -17.23
C HIS A 35 -7.24 -11.50 -16.82
N GLU A 36 -5.99 -11.89 -16.51
CA GLU A 36 -5.64 -13.20 -15.98
C GLU A 36 -6.14 -13.43 -14.55
N PHE A 37 -6.55 -12.37 -13.84
CA PHE A 37 -7.07 -12.44 -12.47
C PHE A 37 -8.42 -13.14 -12.38
N THR A 38 -8.51 -14.15 -11.50
CA THR A 38 -9.75 -14.91 -11.26
C THR A 38 -10.30 -14.72 -9.85
N SER A 39 -9.42 -14.77 -8.85
CA SER A 39 -9.78 -14.72 -7.43
C SER A 39 -8.60 -14.20 -6.61
N GLY A 40 -8.85 -13.86 -5.36
CA GLY A 40 -7.80 -13.47 -4.44
C GLY A 40 -8.33 -13.21 -3.04
N GLN A 41 -7.41 -13.11 -2.10
CA GLN A 41 -7.68 -12.76 -0.72
C GLN A 41 -6.76 -11.62 -0.31
N LEU A 42 -7.34 -10.58 0.29
CA LEU A 42 -6.58 -9.48 0.90
C LEU A 42 -6.78 -9.50 2.41
N GLU A 43 -5.69 -9.33 3.14
CA GLU A 43 -5.68 -9.09 4.58
C GLU A 43 -5.03 -7.74 4.86
N GLN A 44 -5.65 -6.94 5.73
CA GLN A 44 -5.06 -5.70 6.23
C GLN A 44 -4.97 -5.78 7.75
N ASN A 45 -3.77 -5.57 8.27
CA ASN A 45 -3.49 -5.48 9.69
C ASN A 45 -2.68 -4.21 9.97
N ARG A 46 -3.38 -3.17 10.44
CA ARG A 46 -2.78 -1.86 10.73
C ARG A 46 -1.75 -1.87 11.86
N PHE A 47 -1.62 -2.97 12.61
CA PHE A 47 -0.69 -3.13 13.72
C PHE A 47 0.62 -3.87 13.34
N ARG A 48 0.74 -4.37 12.10
CA ARG A 48 1.98 -4.99 11.60
C ARG A 48 2.88 -3.95 10.90
N GLU A 49 4.17 -4.25 10.83
CA GLU A 49 5.15 -3.44 10.10
C GLU A 49 4.80 -3.36 8.61
N ILE A 50 4.49 -4.50 8.00
CA ILE A 50 3.83 -4.59 6.69
C ILE A 50 2.32 -4.68 6.96
N ARG A 51 1.60 -3.62 6.63
CA ARG A 51 0.20 -3.42 7.07
C ARG A 51 -0.85 -4.12 6.21
N GLY A 52 -0.47 -4.62 5.05
CA GLY A 52 -1.36 -5.26 4.10
C GLY A 52 -0.65 -6.34 3.32
N GLY A 53 -1.41 -7.34 2.87
CA GLY A 53 -0.92 -8.39 2.02
C GLY A 53 -2.04 -9.31 1.58
N GLY A 54 -1.70 -10.38 0.89
CA GLY A 54 -2.70 -11.31 0.40
C GLY A 54 -2.16 -12.23 -0.67
N SER A 55 -3.07 -12.79 -1.45
CA SER A 55 -2.75 -13.55 -2.65
C SER A 55 -3.75 -13.27 -3.76
N LEU A 56 -3.30 -13.41 -5.01
CA LEU A 56 -4.14 -13.44 -6.20
C LEU A 56 -3.94 -14.76 -6.92
N ASP A 57 -5.02 -15.31 -7.43
CA ASP A 57 -4.99 -16.43 -8.34
C ASP A 57 -5.13 -15.89 -9.76
N LEU A 58 -4.21 -16.33 -10.61
CA LEU A 58 -4.11 -15.96 -12.01
C LEU A 58 -4.20 -17.21 -12.89
N VAL A 59 -4.88 -17.08 -14.02
CA VAL A 59 -4.99 -18.13 -15.04
C VAL A 59 -4.50 -17.58 -16.38
N SER A 60 -3.55 -18.26 -17.00
CA SER A 60 -3.08 -17.89 -18.34
C SER A 60 -2.79 -19.11 -19.22
N PRO A 61 -3.28 -19.13 -20.48
CA PRO A 61 -2.96 -20.18 -21.46
C PRO A 61 -1.57 -20.02 -22.11
N THR A 62 -0.89 -18.88 -21.88
CA THR A 62 0.43 -18.60 -22.49
C THR A 62 1.49 -18.22 -21.44
N GLY A 63 1.19 -18.47 -20.16
CA GLY A 63 2.00 -17.98 -19.04
C GLY A 63 1.93 -16.46 -18.88
N PHE A 64 2.87 -15.90 -18.11
CA PHE A 64 2.90 -14.47 -17.77
C PHE A 64 4.05 -13.73 -18.48
N ALA A 65 4.31 -14.10 -19.73
CA ALA A 65 5.41 -13.54 -20.50
C ALA A 65 5.25 -12.02 -20.64
N GLY A 66 6.33 -11.28 -20.35
CA GLY A 66 6.37 -9.82 -20.46
C GLY A 66 6.02 -9.05 -19.18
N ILE A 67 5.68 -9.74 -18.08
CA ILE A 67 5.59 -9.10 -16.76
C ILE A 67 6.94 -9.19 -16.07
N ASP A 68 7.54 -8.05 -15.76
CA ASP A 68 8.70 -7.97 -14.88
C ASP A 68 8.22 -8.01 -13.42
N TRP A 69 8.06 -9.21 -12.87
CA TRP A 69 7.53 -9.42 -11.52
C TRP A 69 8.35 -8.75 -10.42
N GLY A 70 9.64 -8.44 -10.64
CA GLY A 70 10.46 -7.74 -9.66
C GLY A 70 10.19 -6.23 -9.59
N ARG A 71 9.52 -5.66 -10.60
CA ARG A 71 9.21 -4.23 -10.70
C ARG A 71 7.72 -3.94 -10.85
N ALA A 72 6.94 -4.95 -11.20
CA ALA A 72 5.50 -4.87 -11.33
C ALA A 72 4.86 -4.47 -10.00
N ARG A 73 3.75 -3.76 -10.10
CA ARG A 73 2.84 -3.53 -8.97
C ARG A 73 1.44 -3.90 -9.39
N ILE A 74 0.62 -4.35 -8.45
CA ILE A 74 -0.77 -4.70 -8.71
C ILE A 74 -1.68 -3.83 -7.86
N ARG A 75 -2.55 -3.07 -8.51
CA ARG A 75 -3.64 -2.37 -7.84
C ARG A 75 -4.89 -3.23 -7.87
N ILE A 76 -5.52 -3.38 -6.71
CA ILE A 76 -6.81 -4.06 -6.60
C ILE A 76 -7.92 -3.04 -6.54
N GLU A 77 -8.96 -3.25 -7.34
CA GLU A 77 -10.07 -2.34 -7.51
C GLU A 77 -11.40 -3.05 -7.31
N GLN A 78 -12.34 -2.33 -6.71
CA GLN A 78 -13.73 -2.74 -6.60
C GLN A 78 -14.59 -1.81 -7.45
N HIS A 79 -15.27 -2.39 -8.44
CA HIS A 79 -16.31 -1.72 -9.20
C HIS A 79 -17.67 -1.98 -8.56
N LEU A 80 -18.41 -0.91 -8.31
CA LEU A 80 -19.77 -0.95 -7.79
C LEU A 80 -20.70 -0.34 -8.83
N ASP A 81 -21.82 -1.02 -9.09
CA ASP A 81 -22.85 -0.47 -9.98
C ASP A 81 -23.34 0.89 -9.49
N GLY A 82 -23.33 1.89 -10.36
CA GLY A 82 -23.72 3.26 -10.05
C GLY A 82 -22.57 4.17 -9.59
N LEU A 83 -21.33 3.67 -9.55
CA LEU A 83 -20.13 4.49 -9.48
C LEU A 83 -19.34 4.42 -10.78
N ASP A 84 -19.00 5.59 -11.32
CA ASP A 84 -18.20 5.68 -12.55
C ASP A 84 -16.73 5.35 -12.29
N GLU A 85 -16.21 5.72 -11.12
CA GLU A 85 -14.82 5.45 -10.71
C GLU A 85 -14.73 4.20 -9.81
N PRO A 86 -13.73 3.32 -10.04
CA PRO A 86 -13.48 2.19 -9.16
C PRO A 86 -12.99 2.65 -7.79
N ILE A 87 -13.34 1.88 -6.75
CA ILE A 87 -12.80 2.08 -5.41
C ILE A 87 -11.47 1.32 -5.32
N PRO A 88 -10.34 2.00 -5.05
CA PRO A 88 -9.06 1.35 -4.88
C PRO A 88 -8.98 0.66 -3.51
N TRP A 89 -8.41 -0.54 -3.48
CA TRP A 89 -8.26 -1.37 -2.26
C TRP A 89 -6.81 -1.57 -1.82
N GLY A 90 -5.87 -0.98 -2.55
CA GLY A 90 -4.45 -1.05 -2.27
C GLY A 90 -3.63 -1.26 -3.53
N VAL A 91 -2.35 -0.88 -3.45
CA VAL A 91 -1.31 -1.21 -4.41
C VAL A 91 -0.31 -2.13 -3.72
N TYR A 92 -0.01 -3.24 -4.36
CA TYR A 92 0.78 -4.32 -3.78
C TYR A 92 1.96 -4.67 -4.68
N LEU A 93 3.05 -5.11 -4.06
CA LEU A 93 4.18 -5.75 -4.72
C LEU A 93 3.84 -7.24 -4.86
N PRO A 94 3.72 -7.77 -6.09
CA PRO A 94 3.56 -9.19 -6.32
C PRO A 94 4.90 -9.91 -6.15
N GLU A 95 4.88 -11.07 -5.51
CA GLU A 95 5.97 -12.03 -5.65
C GLU A 95 5.87 -12.75 -7.00
N ARG A 96 6.91 -13.52 -7.35
CA ARG A 96 6.88 -14.35 -8.56
C ARG A 96 5.72 -15.36 -8.44
N PRO A 97 4.89 -15.55 -9.48
CA PRO A 97 3.82 -16.53 -9.46
C PRO A 97 4.32 -17.95 -9.23
N GLU A 98 3.66 -18.65 -8.32
CA GLU A 98 3.86 -20.08 -8.06
C GLU A 98 2.79 -20.89 -8.80
N THR A 99 3.20 -21.89 -9.58
CA THR A 99 2.27 -22.77 -10.27
C THR A 99 1.57 -23.68 -9.26
N VAL A 100 0.25 -23.56 -9.18
CA VAL A 100 -0.61 -24.40 -8.33
C VAL A 100 -1.01 -25.66 -9.09
N TRP A 101 -1.38 -25.50 -10.36
CA TRP A 101 -1.80 -26.61 -11.24
C TRP A 101 -1.64 -26.23 -12.71
N GLU A 102 -1.43 -27.23 -13.56
CA GLU A 102 -1.34 -27.10 -15.02
C GLU A 102 -2.09 -28.28 -15.67
N ASP A 103 -2.94 -28.04 -16.67
CA ASP A 103 -3.50 -29.14 -17.48
C ASP A 103 -2.61 -29.55 -18.65
N GLU A 104 -2.96 -30.71 -19.24
CA GLU A 104 -2.37 -31.22 -20.47
C GLU A 104 -2.56 -30.30 -21.69
N GLN A 105 -3.43 -29.28 -21.61
CA GLN A 105 -3.66 -28.29 -22.66
C GLN A 105 -2.83 -27.00 -22.49
N GLY A 106 -2.02 -26.91 -21.42
CA GLY A 106 -1.12 -25.78 -21.15
C GLY A 106 -1.75 -24.61 -20.39
N LEU A 107 -2.95 -24.79 -19.82
CA LEU A 107 -3.55 -23.82 -18.91
C LEU A 107 -2.94 -23.96 -17.52
N ALA A 108 -2.27 -22.92 -17.03
CA ALA A 108 -1.72 -22.90 -15.68
C ALA A 108 -2.56 -22.00 -14.76
N LEU A 109 -2.91 -22.54 -13.59
CA LEU A 109 -3.37 -21.78 -12.43
C LEU A 109 -2.15 -21.46 -11.57
N CYS A 110 -1.92 -20.19 -11.32
CA CYS A 110 -0.82 -19.72 -10.49
C CYS A 110 -1.34 -18.84 -9.36
N SER A 111 -0.69 -18.92 -8.20
CA SER A 111 -0.95 -18.02 -7.09
C SER A 111 0.20 -17.02 -6.96
N VAL A 112 -0.14 -15.78 -6.66
CA VAL A 112 0.79 -14.66 -6.52
C VAL A 112 0.61 -14.07 -5.13
N THR A 113 1.62 -14.18 -4.28
CA THR A 113 1.65 -13.51 -2.99
C THR A 113 1.75 -12.00 -3.20
N LEU A 114 1.00 -11.23 -2.42
CA LEU A 114 0.99 -9.77 -2.44
C LEU A 114 1.53 -9.22 -1.12
N MET A 115 2.44 -8.25 -1.23
CA MET A 115 2.96 -7.48 -0.10
C MET A 115 2.60 -6.01 -0.24
N ASP A 116 2.28 -5.33 0.86
CA ASP A 116 2.15 -3.88 0.85
C ASP A 116 3.47 -3.19 0.46
N LYS A 117 3.38 -2.02 -0.18
CA LYS A 117 4.54 -1.22 -0.60
C LYS A 117 5.54 -0.86 0.52
N LEU A 118 5.14 -0.92 1.79
CA LEU A 118 6.07 -0.85 2.91
C LEU A 118 7.16 -1.94 2.87
N ALA A 119 6.96 -3.02 2.12
CA ALA A 119 7.97 -4.03 1.87
C ALA A 119 9.24 -3.46 1.19
N VAL A 120 9.13 -2.42 0.33
CA VAL A 120 10.30 -1.80 -0.33
C VAL A 120 11.31 -1.28 0.71
N PRO A 121 10.96 -0.32 1.59
CA PRO A 121 11.89 0.14 2.61
C PRO A 121 12.14 -0.91 3.70
N ALA A 122 11.27 -1.92 3.89
CA ALA A 122 11.48 -2.95 4.91
C ALA A 122 12.54 -3.99 4.51
N GLN A 123 12.61 -4.34 3.22
CA GLN A 123 13.51 -5.36 2.69
C GLN A 123 14.83 -4.81 2.18
N ASP A 124 14.94 -3.48 2.03
CA ASP A 124 16.19 -2.82 1.64
C ASP A 124 16.90 -2.18 2.85
N CYS A 125 18.22 -2.10 2.79
CA CYS A 125 19.07 -1.60 3.86
C CYS A 125 20.15 -0.63 3.37
N PRO A 126 20.63 0.29 4.23
CA PRO A 126 21.76 1.14 3.88
C PRO A 126 23.02 0.33 3.57
N ALA A 127 23.69 0.65 2.45
CA ALA A 127 24.95 -0.01 2.06
C ALA A 127 26.15 0.36 2.95
N GLU A 128 26.04 1.45 3.72
CA GLU A 128 27.00 1.93 4.70
C GLU A 128 26.26 2.46 5.95
N THR A 129 26.98 2.70 7.05
CA THR A 129 26.39 3.35 8.24
C THR A 129 25.71 4.66 7.84
N TYR A 130 24.39 4.70 7.99
CA TYR A 130 23.62 5.89 7.67
C TYR A 130 23.62 6.85 8.86
N SER A 131 23.84 8.14 8.63
CA SER A 131 23.87 9.13 9.70
C SER A 131 23.13 10.39 9.28
N VAL A 132 22.36 10.94 10.21
CA VAL A 132 21.67 12.22 10.05
C VAL A 132 22.19 13.18 11.12
N ALA A 133 22.70 14.33 10.67
CA ALA A 133 23.28 15.33 11.55
C ALA A 133 22.21 16.08 12.37
N GLU A 134 22.63 16.63 13.50
CA GLU A 134 21.83 17.62 14.24
C GLU A 134 21.45 18.80 13.33
N GLY A 135 20.23 19.31 13.48
CA GLY A 135 19.73 20.42 12.67
C GLY A 135 19.24 20.05 11.27
N ALA A 136 19.39 18.80 10.82
CA ALA A 136 18.82 18.34 9.56
C ALA A 136 17.28 18.28 9.64
N ASN A 137 16.58 18.72 8.60
CA ASN A 137 15.12 18.65 8.54
C ASN A 137 14.66 17.19 8.37
N VAL A 138 13.84 16.72 9.31
CA VAL A 138 13.47 15.30 9.40
C VAL A 138 12.56 14.88 8.25
N VAL A 139 11.51 15.65 7.97
CA VAL A 139 10.54 15.31 6.92
C VAL A 139 11.20 15.32 5.54
N ALA A 140 12.03 16.32 5.25
CA ALA A 140 12.79 16.39 4.01
C ALA A 140 13.75 15.21 3.85
N THR A 141 14.40 14.79 4.94
CA THR A 141 15.29 13.61 4.94
C THR A 141 14.51 12.32 4.64
N VAL A 142 13.33 12.14 5.22
CA VAL A 142 12.47 10.97 4.94
C VAL A 142 12.04 10.94 3.47
N VAL A 143 11.63 12.08 2.92
CA VAL A 143 11.24 12.19 1.50
C VAL A 143 12.43 11.89 0.58
N SER A 144 13.64 12.35 0.92
CA SER A 144 14.83 12.05 0.11
C SER A 144 15.20 10.56 0.15
N ILE A 145 15.03 9.90 1.30
CA ILE A 145 15.25 8.45 1.41
C ILE A 145 14.26 7.71 0.51
N LEU A 146 12.95 8.02 0.60
CA LEU A 146 11.94 7.40 -0.25
C LEU A 146 12.22 7.61 -1.74
N ALA A 147 12.60 8.83 -2.13
CA ALA A 147 12.97 9.13 -3.51
C ALA A 147 14.20 8.34 -3.97
N ALA A 148 15.20 8.12 -3.09
CA ALA A 148 16.37 7.32 -3.40
C ALA A 148 16.04 5.82 -3.59
N LEU A 149 14.98 5.34 -2.93
CA LEU A 149 14.40 4.00 -3.14
C LEU A 149 13.53 3.91 -4.41
N GLY A 150 13.38 5.00 -5.17
CA GLY A 150 12.52 5.06 -6.35
C GLY A 150 11.05 5.40 -6.03
N GLU A 151 10.70 5.61 -4.75
CA GLU A 151 9.33 5.89 -4.33
C GLU A 151 9.04 7.40 -4.36
N THR A 152 8.44 7.85 -5.45
CA THR A 152 8.17 9.28 -5.68
C THR A 152 6.73 9.70 -5.35
N ARG A 153 5.79 8.75 -5.27
CA ARG A 153 4.39 9.01 -4.90
C ARG A 153 4.24 9.07 -3.37
N VAL A 154 4.59 10.22 -2.82
CA VAL A 154 4.54 10.51 -1.39
C VAL A 154 3.64 11.71 -1.12
N ALA A 155 2.70 11.57 -0.19
CA ALA A 155 1.92 12.66 0.34
C ALA A 155 2.44 13.05 1.72
N VAL A 156 2.94 14.28 1.81
CA VAL A 156 3.71 14.80 2.93
C VAL A 156 2.97 15.96 3.57
N THR A 157 2.91 15.97 4.90
CA THR A 157 2.63 17.17 5.67
C THR A 157 3.97 17.76 6.08
N ASP A 158 4.29 18.96 5.59
CA ASP A 158 5.59 19.58 5.87
C ASP A 158 5.74 19.95 7.35
N SER A 159 6.99 19.93 7.82
CA SER A 159 7.36 20.35 9.16
C SER A 159 8.73 21.03 9.15
N PRO A 160 8.90 22.14 9.87
CA PRO A 160 10.21 22.76 10.06
C PRO A 160 11.08 22.04 11.10
N LEU A 161 10.56 21.00 11.77
CA LEU A 161 11.27 20.32 12.85
C LEU A 161 12.52 19.59 12.34
N THR A 162 13.59 19.71 13.12
CA THR A 162 14.91 19.19 12.81
C THR A 162 15.36 18.14 13.83
N MET A 163 16.37 17.37 13.46
CA MET A 163 17.03 16.45 14.38
C MET A 163 17.61 17.21 15.59
N PRO A 164 17.26 16.82 16.84
CA PRO A 164 17.73 17.50 18.05
C PRO A 164 19.18 17.12 18.42
N ALA A 165 19.66 15.99 17.91
CA ALA A 165 21.03 15.52 18.04
C ALA A 165 21.35 14.64 16.82
N ALA A 166 22.63 14.51 16.48
CA ALA A 166 23.05 13.59 15.43
C ALA A 166 22.67 12.15 15.81
N ARG A 167 22.20 11.37 14.84
CA ARG A 167 21.85 9.95 15.00
C ARG A 167 22.46 9.14 13.86
N SER A 168 22.97 7.97 14.20
CA SER A 168 23.58 7.04 13.26
C SER A 168 22.95 5.66 13.42
N TRP A 169 22.74 5.01 12.29
CA TRP A 169 22.28 3.63 12.18
C TRP A 169 23.43 2.81 11.59
N PRO A 170 24.18 2.08 12.43
CA PRO A 170 25.26 1.22 11.95
C PRO A 170 24.68 0.06 11.13
N ILE A 171 25.44 -0.45 10.16
CA ILE A 171 25.06 -1.69 9.50
C ILE A 171 25.21 -2.82 10.50
N THR A 172 24.08 -3.37 10.94
CA THR A 172 24.03 -4.58 11.76
C THR A 172 23.33 -5.68 10.96
N GLY A 173 23.86 -6.05 9.79
CA GLY A 173 23.27 -7.09 8.94
C GLY A 173 21.78 -6.85 8.64
N ASP A 174 20.96 -7.88 8.81
CA ASP A 174 19.50 -7.87 8.56
C ASP A 174 18.70 -6.94 9.50
N ASP A 175 19.35 -6.37 10.54
CA ASP A 175 18.64 -5.67 11.62
C ASP A 175 18.46 -4.15 11.37
N THR A 176 18.93 -3.58 10.26
CA THR A 176 18.71 -2.15 9.94
C THR A 176 18.10 -1.98 8.55
N SER A 177 16.77 -1.85 8.50
CA SER A 177 16.04 -1.55 7.27
C SER A 177 15.85 -0.04 7.08
N TRP A 178 15.63 0.39 5.82
CA TRP A 178 15.22 1.76 5.56
C TRP A 178 13.90 2.12 6.25
N LEU A 179 12.99 1.16 6.41
CA LEU A 179 11.73 1.37 7.11
C LEU A 179 11.96 1.70 8.58
N GLN A 180 12.91 1.02 9.23
CA GLN A 180 13.29 1.34 10.60
C GLN A 180 13.89 2.74 10.70
N VAL A 181 14.84 3.09 9.81
CA VAL A 181 15.45 4.43 9.77
C VAL A 181 14.38 5.51 9.60
N ILE A 182 13.45 5.31 8.66
CA ILE A 182 12.35 6.25 8.41
C ILE A 182 11.44 6.38 9.64
N ASN A 183 11.00 5.26 10.23
CA ASN A 183 10.11 5.29 11.38
C ASN A 183 10.77 5.92 12.62
N ASP A 184 12.06 5.65 12.82
CA ASP A 184 12.88 6.29 13.84
C ASP A 184 12.92 7.81 13.64
N LEU A 185 13.19 8.28 12.42
CA LEU A 185 13.19 9.70 12.07
C LEU A 185 11.83 10.34 12.33
N LEU A 186 10.74 9.74 11.83
CA LEU A 186 9.39 10.25 12.03
C LEU A 186 9.01 10.33 13.51
N SER A 187 9.45 9.38 14.33
CA SER A 187 9.19 9.39 15.77
C SER A 187 9.78 10.60 16.48
N VAL A 188 10.95 11.09 16.05
CA VAL A 188 11.64 12.26 16.64
C VAL A 188 10.77 13.51 16.58
N VAL A 189 9.96 13.64 15.52
CA VAL A 189 9.11 14.82 15.28
C VAL A 189 7.63 14.57 15.63
N GLY A 190 7.32 13.45 16.29
CA GLY A 190 5.95 13.10 16.67
C GLY A 190 5.05 12.74 15.48
N TYR A 191 5.63 12.22 14.39
CA TYR A 191 4.87 11.75 13.23
C TYR A 191 4.42 10.30 13.42
N MET A 192 3.42 9.88 12.64
CA MET A 192 3.06 8.46 12.56
C MET A 192 4.18 7.68 11.89
N ALA A 193 4.33 6.40 12.24
CA ALA A 193 5.12 5.47 11.45
C ALA A 193 4.59 5.43 10.01
N LEU A 194 5.51 5.33 9.04
CA LEU A 194 5.24 5.35 7.61
C LEU A 194 4.15 4.34 7.24
N TRP A 195 3.28 4.71 6.31
CA TRP A 195 2.21 3.86 5.82
C TRP A 195 1.79 4.22 4.40
N CYS A 196 1.16 3.26 3.72
CA CYS A 196 0.59 3.45 2.39
C CYS A 196 -0.92 3.51 2.50
N ASP A 197 -1.54 4.43 1.76
CA ASP A 197 -2.99 4.42 1.60
C ASP A 197 -3.45 3.43 0.53
N GLN A 198 -4.76 3.35 0.35
CA GLN A 198 -5.42 2.50 -0.65
C GLN A 198 -5.04 2.82 -2.11
N ASP A 199 -4.51 4.03 -2.38
CA ASP A 199 -4.00 4.44 -3.70
C ASP A 199 -2.51 4.12 -3.89
N GLY A 200 -1.88 3.47 -2.90
CA GLY A 200 -0.46 3.15 -2.90
C GLY A 200 0.46 4.33 -2.62
N ILE A 201 -0.08 5.44 -2.10
CA ILE A 201 0.70 6.65 -1.81
C ILE A 201 1.28 6.54 -0.41
N TYR A 202 2.60 6.75 -0.28
CA TYR A 202 3.24 6.82 1.04
C TYR A 202 2.79 8.07 1.78
N ARG A 203 2.45 7.92 3.06
CA ARG A 203 1.90 8.97 3.90
C ARG A 203 2.88 9.33 5.00
N VAL A 204 3.35 10.57 4.96
CA VAL A 204 4.19 11.19 5.99
C VAL A 204 3.38 12.28 6.66
N SER A 205 2.80 11.98 7.82
CA SER A 205 1.89 12.88 8.52
C SER A 205 2.08 12.86 10.04
N PRO A 206 1.81 13.98 10.73
CA PRO A 206 1.84 14.06 12.19
C PRO A 206 0.99 12.97 12.85
N HIS A 207 1.41 12.50 14.02
CA HIS A 207 0.55 11.69 14.86
C HIS A 207 -0.60 12.55 15.36
N ARG A 208 -1.83 12.22 14.94
CA ARG A 208 -3.04 12.81 15.50
C ARG A 208 -3.61 11.80 16.51
N PRO A 209 -3.64 12.09 17.82
CA PRO A 209 -4.42 11.29 18.75
C PRO A 209 -5.90 11.35 18.34
N ALA A 210 -6.63 10.25 18.50
CA ALA A 210 -8.06 10.23 18.21
C ALA A 210 -8.75 11.38 18.96
N GLY A 211 -9.33 12.31 18.21
CA GLY A 211 -10.02 13.47 18.77
C GLY A 211 -11.47 13.11 19.14
N PRO A 212 -12.13 13.91 19.98
CA PRO A 212 -13.58 13.82 20.12
C PRO A 212 -14.22 14.11 18.74
N GLY A 213 -14.77 13.08 18.10
CA GLY A 213 -15.22 13.10 16.71
C GLY A 213 -14.65 11.97 15.84
N ASP A 214 -13.61 11.28 16.31
CA ASP A 214 -13.10 10.02 15.73
C ASP A 214 -13.81 8.78 16.30
N ASP A 215 -14.93 8.95 17.00
CA ASP A 215 -15.87 7.86 17.30
C ASP A 215 -16.22 7.14 15.99
N PRO A 216 -16.43 5.81 15.99
CA PRO A 216 -16.99 5.16 14.81
C PRO A 216 -18.33 5.83 14.50
N ALA A 217 -18.38 6.64 13.44
CA ALA A 217 -19.56 7.40 13.00
C ALA A 217 -20.64 6.49 12.39
N TRP A 218 -20.80 5.29 12.92
CA TRP A 218 -21.73 4.29 12.47
C TRP A 218 -22.46 3.71 13.67
N VAL A 219 -23.48 4.41 14.12
CA VAL A 219 -24.55 3.81 14.90
C VAL A 219 -25.56 3.26 13.89
N PHE A 220 -25.63 1.94 13.75
CA PHE A 220 -26.64 1.26 12.96
C PHE A 220 -27.61 0.52 13.88
N GLU A 221 -28.92 0.78 13.73
CA GLU A 221 -29.99 -0.05 14.28
C GLU A 221 -30.69 -0.76 13.12
N PHE A 222 -30.73 -2.09 13.15
CA PHE A 222 -31.47 -2.87 12.17
C PHE A 222 -32.99 -2.59 12.32
N GLY A 223 -33.63 -2.04 11.29
CA GLY A 223 -35.09 -1.95 11.20
C GLY A 223 -35.77 -0.63 11.60
N LYS A 224 -35.04 0.46 11.90
CA LYS A 224 -35.68 1.77 12.10
C LYS A 224 -35.49 2.71 10.90
N ARG A 225 -36.62 3.10 10.28
CA ARG A 225 -36.69 4.31 9.44
C ARG A 225 -36.64 5.54 10.35
N VAL A 226 -35.56 6.29 10.30
CA VAL A 226 -35.50 7.62 10.91
C VAL A 226 -36.34 8.57 10.06
N ARG A 227 -37.29 9.26 10.70
CA ARG A 227 -38.16 10.27 10.08
C ARG A 227 -37.41 11.57 9.83
#